data_AF-A0A0H5Q1M0-F1
#
_entry.id   AF-A0A0H5Q1M0-F1
#
_cell.length_a   1.000
_cell.length_b   1.000
_cell.length_c   1.000
_cell.angle_alpha   90.00
_cell.angle_beta   90.00
_cell.angle_gamma   90.00
#
_symmetry.space_group_name_H-M   'P 1'
#
loop_
_entity.id
_entity.type
_entity.pdbx_description
1 polymer ?
#
loop_
_entity_poly.entity_id
_entity_poly.type
_entity_poly.pdbx_seq_one_letter_code
_entity_poly.pdbx_strand_id
1 'polypeptide(L)'
;MASVKARNWLAVMYPESLPADWIEQLQQTGLEIAISPLHDKDVWTEEDEEKNPDNKAGTPKKPHYHVILCYQGPATFASVKAITDALHQPAPKKCESVKGNYDYLTHKNRPEKAQYDIADVQHLNGFCILDKADMQRSEVLAIKKSLQKMIIEQDMMDYAEFLDFVLFNCTDEEYDVATSNTLLFSGYIKGRWQHAERERLQAERAIEEQRRRYGVHAGGAGQGRPEGPGVEILPSGQNTTPNP
;
A
#
# COMPACT_ATOMS: atom_id res chain seq x y z
N MET A 1 -10.48 19.51 29.53
CA MET A 1 -9.52 19.43 28.40
C MET A 1 -9.52 18.01 27.88
N ALA A 2 -9.50 17.78 26.57
CA ALA A 2 -9.46 16.44 26.02
C ALA A 2 -8.12 15.76 26.37
N SER A 3 -8.17 14.53 26.86
CA SER A 3 -6.96 13.73 27.13
C SER A 3 -6.23 13.46 25.81
N VAL A 4 -4.94 13.81 25.75
CA VAL A 4 -4.10 13.51 24.57
C VAL A 4 -4.05 12.00 24.38
N LYS A 5 -4.48 11.54 23.20
CA LYS A 5 -4.43 10.15 22.79
C LYS A 5 -3.62 10.00 21.51
N ALA A 6 -2.83 8.95 21.43
CA ALA A 6 -2.07 8.58 20.24
C ALA A 6 -1.82 7.07 20.22
N ARG A 7 -1.58 6.52 19.02
CA ARG A 7 -1.18 5.12 18.87
C ARG A 7 0.31 4.91 19.13
N ASN A 8 1.12 5.91 18.80
CA ASN A 8 2.58 5.80 18.84
C ASN A 8 3.16 6.87 19.76
N TRP A 9 4.17 6.47 20.53
CA TRP A 9 4.79 7.30 21.55
C TRP A 9 6.30 7.15 21.53
N LEU A 10 7.00 8.21 21.93
CA LEU A 10 8.45 8.27 22.06
C LEU A 10 8.80 8.40 23.54
N ALA A 11 9.84 7.72 23.97
CA ALA A 11 10.48 7.92 25.25
C ALA A 11 11.99 8.09 25.08
N VAL A 12 12.59 8.83 25.99
CA VAL A 12 14.05 8.88 26.16
C VAL A 12 14.33 8.19 27.48
N MET A 13 15.23 7.21 27.47
CA MET A 13 15.56 6.41 28.65
C MET A 13 17.03 6.53 29.01
N TYR A 14 17.33 6.84 30.25
CA TYR A 14 18.67 7.02 30.80
C TYR A 14 19.11 5.75 31.53
N PRO A 15 20.20 5.08 31.07
CA PRO A 15 20.68 3.84 31.67
C PRO A 15 20.95 3.92 33.17
N GLU A 16 21.38 5.08 33.67
CA GLU A 16 21.67 5.27 35.09
C GLU A 16 20.45 5.19 36.00
N SER A 17 19.24 5.38 35.45
CA SER A 17 17.98 5.36 36.18
C SER A 17 17.14 4.10 35.88
N LEU A 18 17.51 3.35 34.84
CA LEU A 18 16.75 2.17 34.42
C LEU A 18 16.90 1.04 35.46
N PRO A 19 15.79 0.39 35.87
CA PRO A 19 15.87 -0.82 36.67
C PRO A 19 16.55 -1.95 35.89
N ALA A 20 17.16 -2.92 36.57
CA ALA A 20 17.95 -3.97 35.93
C ALA A 20 17.15 -4.84 34.93
N ASP A 21 15.85 -4.97 35.16
CA ASP A 21 14.89 -5.78 34.39
C ASP A 21 14.04 -4.93 33.42
N TRP A 22 14.50 -3.74 33.04
CA TRP A 22 13.71 -2.80 32.25
C TRP A 22 13.28 -3.35 30.88
N ILE A 23 14.11 -4.20 30.24
CA ILE A 23 13.76 -4.83 28.96
C ILE A 23 12.62 -5.82 29.18
N GLU A 24 12.69 -6.63 30.22
CA GLU A 24 11.65 -7.59 30.60
C GLU A 24 10.34 -6.87 30.93
N GLN A 25 10.41 -5.74 31.65
CA GLN A 25 9.24 -4.91 31.92
C GLN A 25 8.61 -4.38 30.62
N LEU A 26 9.42 -3.92 29.66
CA LEU A 26 8.95 -3.50 28.34
C LEU A 26 8.34 -4.67 27.54
N GLN A 27 8.96 -5.84 27.57
CA GLN A 27 8.43 -7.05 26.93
C GLN A 27 7.06 -7.44 27.51
N GLN A 28 6.91 -7.40 28.84
CA GLN A 28 5.66 -7.73 29.55
C GLN A 28 4.49 -6.81 29.17
N THR A 29 4.75 -5.60 28.66
CA THR A 29 3.67 -4.72 28.15
C THR A 29 2.95 -5.31 26.93
N GLY A 30 3.58 -6.24 26.21
CA GLY A 30 3.09 -6.77 24.92
C GLY A 30 3.07 -5.74 23.79
N LEU A 31 3.58 -4.52 24.01
CA LEU A 31 3.65 -3.49 22.99
C LEU A 31 4.78 -3.78 22.02
N GLU A 32 4.53 -3.55 20.74
CA GLU A 32 5.59 -3.54 19.73
C GLU A 32 6.49 -2.33 19.98
N ILE A 33 7.76 -2.57 20.26
CA ILE A 33 8.71 -1.54 20.68
C ILE A 33 10.00 -1.63 19.85
N ALA A 34 10.52 -0.47 19.47
CA ALA A 34 11.88 -0.33 18.93
C ALA A 34 12.73 0.51 19.89
N ILE A 35 13.96 0.08 20.15
CA ILE A 35 14.92 0.74 21.03
C ILE A 35 16.18 1.02 20.22
N SER A 36 16.67 2.26 20.25
CA SER A 36 17.93 2.64 19.60
C SER A 36 19.12 1.85 20.17
N PRO A 37 20.29 1.92 19.52
CA PRO A 37 21.56 1.68 20.20
C PRO A 37 21.71 2.66 21.38
N LEU A 38 22.72 2.45 22.22
CA LEU A 38 23.01 3.44 23.26
C LEU A 38 23.55 4.72 22.60
N HIS A 39 22.83 5.84 22.75
CA HIS A 39 23.31 7.14 22.28
C HIS A 39 24.30 7.74 23.27
N ASP A 40 25.58 7.38 23.15
CA ASP A 40 26.69 7.82 24.00
C ASP A 40 27.67 8.80 23.32
N LYS A 41 27.48 9.06 22.02
CA LYS A 41 28.33 9.96 21.19
C LYS A 41 27.64 11.28 20.84
N ASP A 42 26.43 11.49 21.34
CA ASP A 42 25.66 12.68 21.03
C ASP A 42 26.23 13.92 21.72
N VAL A 43 26.24 15.04 20.99
CA VAL A 43 26.62 16.36 21.52
C VAL A 43 25.46 17.34 21.39
N TRP A 44 25.38 18.31 22.29
CA TRP A 44 24.45 19.43 22.16
C TRP A 44 24.80 20.26 20.93
N THR A 45 23.78 20.67 20.17
CA THR A 45 23.93 21.54 19.01
C THR A 45 23.73 23.01 19.41
N GLU A 46 24.06 23.94 18.52
CA GLU A 46 23.76 25.37 18.70
C GLU A 46 22.24 25.60 18.88
N GLU A 47 21.41 24.85 18.14
CA GLU A 47 19.95 24.89 18.28
C GLU A 47 19.48 24.39 19.66
N ASP A 48 20.18 23.40 20.23
CA ASP A 48 19.88 22.93 21.58
C ASP A 48 20.24 23.97 22.65
N GLU A 49 21.34 24.70 22.47
CA GLU A 49 21.77 25.79 23.37
C GLU A 49 20.81 27.00 23.28
N GLU A 50 20.34 27.34 22.08
CA GLU A 50 19.35 28.41 21.89
C GLU A 50 18.04 28.12 22.63
N LYS A 51 17.60 26.84 22.62
CA LYS A 51 16.39 26.40 23.34
C LYS A 51 16.61 26.32 24.85
N ASN A 52 17.80 25.94 25.28
CA ASN A 52 18.17 25.87 26.68
C ASN A 52 19.65 26.23 26.87
N PRO A 53 19.98 27.40 27.46
CA PRO A 53 21.35 27.83 27.67
C PRO A 53 22.23 26.88 28.50
N ASP A 54 21.64 25.93 29.22
CA ASP A 54 22.39 24.89 29.94
C ASP A 54 22.96 23.79 29.02
N ASN A 55 22.38 23.62 27.83
CA ASN A 55 22.80 22.64 26.82
C ASN A 55 23.93 23.21 25.95
N LYS A 56 25.13 23.35 26.49
CA LYS A 56 26.27 23.97 25.80
C LYS A 56 26.65 23.27 24.51
N ALA A 57 26.61 23.97 23.39
CA ALA A 57 26.93 23.41 22.08
C ALA A 57 28.32 22.76 22.06
N GLY A 58 28.43 21.60 21.44
CA GLY A 58 29.65 20.79 21.38
C GLY A 58 29.94 19.98 22.65
N THR A 59 29.18 20.15 23.74
CA THR A 59 29.36 19.31 24.94
C THR A 59 28.56 18.00 24.84
N PRO A 60 29.07 16.88 25.41
CA PRO A 60 28.38 15.59 25.36
C PRO A 60 27.00 15.62 26.04
N LYS A 61 26.02 14.95 25.42
CA LYS A 61 24.75 14.64 26.06
C LYS A 61 24.93 13.48 27.04
N LYS A 62 24.01 13.36 28.00
CA LYS A 62 23.93 12.16 28.84
C LYS A 62 23.63 10.94 27.97
N PRO A 63 24.26 9.78 28.19
CA PRO A 63 23.93 8.55 27.49
C PRO A 63 22.45 8.21 27.62
N HIS A 64 21.80 7.88 26.51
CA HIS A 64 20.36 7.60 26.52
C HIS A 64 19.96 6.62 25.40
N TYR A 65 18.79 6.02 25.56
CA TYR A 65 18.08 5.30 24.52
C TYR A 65 16.91 6.14 24.02
N HIS A 66 16.69 6.12 22.71
CA HIS A 66 15.41 6.48 22.11
C HIS A 66 14.54 5.24 21.99
N VAL A 67 13.29 5.35 22.45
CA VAL A 67 12.34 4.23 22.46
C VAL A 67 11.06 4.63 21.77
N ILE A 68 10.58 3.79 20.85
CA ILE A 68 9.29 3.93 20.16
C ILE A 68 8.35 2.87 20.73
N LEU A 69 7.18 3.29 21.23
CA LEU A 69 6.13 2.39 21.72
C LEU A 69 4.91 2.46 20.81
N CYS A 70 4.50 1.32 20.24
CA CYS A 70 3.36 1.21 19.33
C CYS A 70 2.20 0.44 19.97
N TYR A 71 1.05 1.12 20.13
CA TYR A 71 -0.20 0.53 20.57
C TYR A 71 -1.09 0.16 19.37
N GLN A 72 -1.83 -0.95 19.50
CA GLN A 72 -2.84 -1.36 18.51
C GLN A 72 -3.99 -0.34 18.38
N GLY A 73 -4.28 0.41 19.46
CA GLY A 73 -5.31 1.45 19.51
C GLY A 73 -4.80 2.73 20.18
N PRO A 74 -5.57 3.84 20.17
CA PRO A 74 -5.15 5.08 20.81
C PRO A 74 -5.02 4.92 22.33
N ALA A 75 -3.79 5.05 22.85
CA ALA A 75 -3.50 5.11 24.28
C ALA A 75 -3.53 6.55 24.78
N THR A 76 -3.88 6.75 26.05
CA THR A 76 -3.80 8.07 26.69
C THR A 76 -2.38 8.36 27.15
N PHE A 77 -2.01 9.64 27.19
CA PHE A 77 -0.72 10.08 27.77
C PHE A 77 -0.46 9.47 29.15
N ALA A 78 -1.48 9.43 30.02
CA ALA A 78 -1.37 8.87 31.37
C ALA A 78 -1.01 7.37 31.36
N SER A 79 -1.57 6.59 30.43
CA SER A 79 -1.26 5.16 30.32
C SER A 79 0.20 4.94 29.93
N VAL A 80 0.70 5.73 28.97
CA VAL A 80 2.10 5.63 28.53
C VAL A 80 3.04 6.19 29.59
N LYS A 81 2.65 7.26 30.28
CA LYS A 81 3.42 7.84 31.39
C LYS A 81 3.59 6.84 32.54
N ALA A 82 2.59 6.00 32.82
CA ALA A 82 2.73 4.95 33.83
C ALA A 82 3.89 3.98 33.51
N ILE A 83 4.12 3.68 32.22
CA ILE A 83 5.27 2.87 31.78
C ILE A 83 6.58 3.61 32.03
N THR A 84 6.69 4.87 31.60
CA THR A 84 7.93 5.64 31.81
C THR A 84 8.22 5.88 33.29
N ASP A 85 7.19 6.11 34.10
CA ASP A 85 7.32 6.31 35.55
C ASP A 85 7.82 5.04 36.25
N ALA A 86 7.31 3.86 35.87
CA ALA A 86 7.78 2.57 36.38
C ALA A 86 9.25 2.29 36.04
N LEU A 87 9.72 2.84 34.92
CA LEU A 87 11.12 2.75 34.48
C LEU A 87 12.01 3.89 34.99
N HIS A 88 11.46 4.79 35.81
CA HIS A 88 12.11 6.01 36.32
C HIS A 88 12.60 6.98 35.23
N GLN A 89 11.83 7.10 34.15
CA GLN A 89 12.18 7.88 32.97
C GLN A 89 11.31 9.14 32.79
N PRO A 90 11.80 10.15 32.05
CA PRO A 90 11.01 11.33 31.71
C PRO A 90 9.69 10.99 31.00
N ALA A 91 8.76 11.93 31.06
CA ALA A 91 7.46 11.79 30.42
C ALA A 91 7.58 11.53 28.90
N PRO A 92 6.72 10.66 28.34
CA PRO A 92 6.75 10.32 26.93
C PRO A 92 6.24 11.48 26.06
N LYS A 93 6.61 11.46 24.77
CA LYS A 93 6.13 12.41 23.76
C LYS A 93 5.28 11.68 22.72
N LYS A 94 4.31 12.37 22.14
CA LYS A 94 3.53 11.82 21.02
C LYS A 94 4.46 11.60 19.82
N CYS A 95 4.37 10.42 19.20
CA CYS A 95 5.10 10.12 17.96
C CYS A 95 4.24 10.51 16.76
N GLU A 96 4.67 11.51 16.00
CA GLU A 96 3.96 11.94 14.77
C GLU A 96 4.24 11.02 13.57
N SER A 97 5.47 10.49 13.46
CA SER A 97 5.87 9.57 12.38
C SER A 97 6.76 8.46 12.91
N VAL A 98 6.28 7.21 12.87
CA VAL A 98 7.05 6.04 13.31
C VAL A 98 8.28 5.87 12.43
N LYS A 99 8.13 5.95 11.11
CA LYS A 99 9.25 5.82 10.16
C LYS A 99 10.34 6.87 10.38
N GLY A 100 9.94 8.13 10.53
CA GLY A 100 10.90 9.21 10.77
C GLY A 100 11.65 9.05 12.09
N ASN A 101 10.96 8.64 13.16
CA ASN A 101 11.60 8.38 14.45
C ASN A 101 12.45 7.10 14.44
N TYR A 102 12.06 6.09 13.67
CA TYR A 102 12.83 4.87 13.51
C TYR A 102 14.17 5.14 12.81
N ASP A 103 14.16 5.92 11.71
CA ASP A 103 15.42 6.36 11.07
C ASP A 103 16.25 7.25 12.01
N TYR A 104 15.60 7.96 12.92
CA TYR A 104 16.28 8.81 13.91
C TYR A 104 16.98 7.99 15.00
N LEU A 105 16.56 6.75 15.28
CA LEU A 105 17.24 5.85 16.24
C LEU A 105 18.72 5.60 15.88
N THR A 106 19.11 5.83 14.64
CA THR A 106 20.50 5.71 14.19
C THR A 106 21.06 7.00 13.61
N HIS A 107 20.32 8.10 13.72
CA HIS A 107 20.60 9.38 13.06
C HIS A 107 20.78 9.32 11.53
N LYS A 108 20.19 8.31 10.88
CA LYS A 108 20.35 8.00 9.45
C LYS A 108 20.25 9.20 8.50
N ASN A 109 19.33 10.13 8.79
CA ASN A 109 19.04 11.30 7.96
C ASN A 109 19.64 12.61 8.52
N ARG A 110 20.59 12.52 9.45
CA ARG A 110 21.23 13.62 10.18
C ARG A 110 22.75 13.47 10.14
N PRO A 111 23.40 13.68 8.98
CA PRO A 111 24.83 13.43 8.79
C PRO A 111 25.73 14.26 9.72
N GLU A 112 25.22 15.36 10.25
CA GLU A 112 25.90 16.21 11.24
C GLU A 112 25.97 15.60 12.64
N LYS A 113 25.18 14.55 12.92
CA LYS A 113 25.15 13.84 14.20
C LYS A 113 25.93 12.54 14.13
N ALA A 114 26.37 12.06 15.30
CA ALA A 114 26.96 10.73 15.42
C ALA A 114 26.00 9.67 14.85
N GLN A 115 26.51 8.86 13.91
CA GLN A 115 25.75 7.77 13.30
C GLN A 115 25.90 6.51 14.14
N TYR A 116 24.81 5.78 14.31
CA TYR A 116 24.79 4.49 15.02
C TYR A 116 24.43 3.36 14.06
N ASP A 117 24.73 2.12 14.46
CA ASP A 117 24.45 0.95 13.62
C ASP A 117 22.98 0.55 13.73
N ILE A 118 22.36 0.23 12.60
CA ILE A 118 21.01 -0.31 12.53
C ILE A 118 20.93 -1.73 13.11
N ALA A 119 22.04 -2.49 13.07
CA ALA A 119 22.13 -3.82 13.66
C ALA A 119 22.00 -3.81 15.19
N ASP A 120 22.29 -2.67 15.83
CA ASP A 120 22.20 -2.51 17.28
C ASP A 120 20.81 -2.02 17.74
N VAL A 121 19.89 -1.75 16.82
CA VAL A 121 18.49 -1.44 17.16
C VAL A 121 17.81 -2.72 17.64
N GLN A 122 17.21 -2.65 18.84
CA GLN A 122 16.49 -3.77 19.42
C GLN A 122 14.99 -3.67 19.12
N HIS A 123 14.40 -4.80 18.73
CA HIS A 123 12.96 -4.92 18.48
C HIS A 123 12.34 -5.88 19.48
N LEU A 124 11.31 -5.41 20.19
CA LEU A 124 10.57 -6.22 21.14
C LEU A 124 9.16 -6.53 20.61
N ASN A 125 8.63 -7.67 21.04
CA ASN A 125 7.24 -8.10 20.81
C ASN A 125 6.83 -8.06 19.32
N GLY A 126 7.75 -8.39 18.42
CA GLY A 126 7.47 -8.46 16.99
C GLY A 126 7.39 -7.11 16.29
N PHE A 127 7.94 -6.03 16.87
CA PHE A 127 8.07 -4.76 16.15
C PHE A 127 8.75 -4.99 14.81
N CYS A 128 8.06 -4.62 13.73
CA CYS A 128 8.58 -4.63 12.38
C CYS A 128 8.32 -3.26 11.76
N ILE A 129 9.38 -2.57 11.33
CA ILE A 129 9.23 -1.23 10.73
C ILE A 129 8.40 -1.26 9.43
N LEU A 130 8.40 -2.40 8.72
CA LEU A 130 7.60 -2.58 7.50
C LEU A 130 6.10 -2.51 7.81
N ASP A 131 5.67 -3.05 8.95
CA ASP A 131 4.26 -3.05 9.38
C ASP A 131 3.77 -1.66 9.83
N LYS A 132 4.69 -0.75 10.15
CA LYS A 132 4.39 0.60 10.66
C LYS A 132 4.47 1.69 9.60
N ALA A 133 4.73 1.30 8.35
CA ALA A 133 4.66 2.16 7.20
C ALA A 133 3.20 2.37 6.77
N ASP A 134 2.47 3.29 7.41
CA ASP A 134 1.19 3.80 6.87
C ASP A 134 1.33 4.32 5.41
N MET A 135 2.57 4.63 4.98
CA MET A 135 2.97 4.91 3.60
C MET A 135 2.74 3.73 2.64
N GLN A 136 2.99 2.50 3.10
CA GLN A 136 2.76 1.28 2.33
C GLN A 136 1.27 1.10 2.04
N ARG A 137 0.35 1.62 2.87
CA ARG A 137 -1.09 1.54 2.60
C ARG A 137 -1.53 2.42 1.43
N SER A 138 -0.96 3.64 1.32
CA SER A 138 -1.17 4.50 0.15
C SER A 138 -0.49 3.98 -1.11
N GLU A 139 0.69 3.38 -0.98
CA GLU A 139 1.43 2.75 -2.09
C GLU A 139 0.73 1.48 -2.59
N VAL A 140 0.32 0.59 -1.69
CA VAL A 140 -0.50 -0.59 -2.00
C VAL A 140 -1.84 -0.17 -2.60
N LEU A 141 -2.45 0.93 -2.14
CA LEU A 141 -3.66 1.46 -2.77
C LEU A 141 -3.39 1.98 -4.19
N ALA A 142 -2.24 2.62 -4.43
CA ALA A 142 -1.82 3.06 -5.75
C ALA A 142 -1.57 1.85 -6.69
N ILE A 143 -0.88 0.82 -6.21
CA ILE A 143 -0.65 -0.44 -6.92
C ILE A 143 -1.99 -1.11 -7.24
N LYS A 144 -2.91 -1.24 -6.27
CA LYS A 144 -4.26 -1.79 -6.51
C LYS A 144 -5.00 -1.07 -7.63
N LYS A 145 -4.93 0.27 -7.66
CA LYS A 145 -5.54 1.07 -8.72
C LYS A 145 -4.84 0.86 -10.06
N SER A 146 -3.51 0.75 -10.07
CA SER A 146 -2.71 0.46 -11.27
C SER A 146 -3.10 -0.89 -11.87
N LEU A 147 -3.07 -1.95 -11.06
CA LEU A 147 -3.47 -3.31 -11.44
C LEU A 147 -4.93 -3.36 -11.91
N GLN A 148 -5.84 -2.64 -11.24
CA GLN A 148 -7.22 -2.58 -11.69
C GLN A 148 -7.37 -1.92 -13.06
N LYS A 149 -6.63 -0.83 -13.35
CA LYS A 149 -6.60 -0.19 -14.68
C LYS A 149 -6.05 -1.12 -15.74
N MET A 150 -4.96 -1.84 -15.44
CA MET A 150 -4.36 -2.82 -16.32
C MET A 150 -5.35 -3.91 -16.72
N ILE A 151 -6.14 -4.44 -15.77
CA ILE A 151 -7.25 -5.37 -16.05
C ILE A 151 -8.24 -4.78 -17.06
N ILE A 152 -8.51 -3.47 -17.00
CA ILE A 152 -9.39 -2.80 -17.96
C ILE A 152 -8.74 -2.68 -19.33
N GLU A 153 -7.49 -2.21 -19.37
CA GLU A 153 -6.76 -1.89 -20.60
C GLU A 153 -6.43 -3.14 -21.43
N GLN A 154 -6.13 -4.25 -20.76
CA GLN A 154 -5.87 -5.55 -21.41
C GLN A 154 -7.14 -6.40 -21.56
N ASP A 155 -8.28 -5.89 -21.10
CA ASP A 155 -9.60 -6.55 -21.10
C ASP A 155 -9.59 -7.99 -20.55
N MET A 156 -8.90 -8.19 -19.42
CA MET A 156 -8.76 -9.50 -18.81
C MET A 156 -10.09 -9.98 -18.22
N MET A 157 -10.45 -11.24 -18.51
CA MET A 157 -11.76 -11.80 -18.15
C MET A 157 -11.70 -12.95 -17.13
N ASP A 158 -10.50 -13.42 -16.81
CA ASP A 158 -10.30 -14.39 -15.74
C ASP A 158 -9.09 -14.06 -14.85
N TYR A 159 -9.08 -14.65 -13.66
CA TYR A 159 -8.06 -14.35 -12.65
C TYR A 159 -6.71 -15.00 -12.95
N ALA A 160 -6.68 -16.12 -13.69
CA ALA A 160 -5.43 -16.77 -14.07
C ALA A 160 -4.71 -15.93 -15.13
N GLU A 161 -5.42 -15.44 -16.15
CA GLU A 161 -4.90 -14.50 -17.14
C GLU A 161 -4.30 -13.26 -16.48
N PHE A 162 -5.00 -12.67 -15.49
CA PHE A 162 -4.46 -11.55 -14.71
C PHE A 162 -3.16 -11.91 -13.98
N LEU A 163 -3.11 -13.05 -13.28
CA LEU A 163 -1.92 -13.43 -12.53
C LEU A 163 -0.74 -13.78 -13.45
N ASP A 164 -0.99 -14.45 -14.57
CA ASP A 164 0.03 -14.74 -15.58
C ASP A 164 0.59 -13.43 -16.16
N PHE A 165 -0.27 -12.47 -16.48
CA PHE A 165 0.18 -11.18 -16.98
C PHE A 165 1.07 -10.45 -15.97
N VAL A 166 0.64 -10.36 -14.70
CA VAL A 166 1.43 -9.70 -13.65
C VAL A 166 2.76 -10.43 -13.43
N LEU A 167 2.77 -11.76 -13.46
CA LEU A 167 3.98 -12.57 -13.28
C LEU A 167 5.07 -12.26 -14.34
N PHE A 168 4.68 -12.02 -15.59
CA PHE A 168 5.63 -11.81 -16.69
C PHE A 168 5.94 -10.33 -16.97
N ASN A 169 5.12 -9.40 -16.52
CA ASN A 169 5.17 -8.00 -16.96
C ASN A 169 5.22 -6.96 -15.84
N CYS A 170 5.07 -7.35 -14.57
CA CYS A 170 5.02 -6.44 -13.42
C CYS A 170 6.17 -6.69 -12.43
N THR A 171 6.27 -5.85 -11.39
CA THR A 171 7.28 -6.02 -10.33
C THR A 171 6.85 -7.05 -9.28
N ASP A 172 7.79 -7.53 -8.47
CA ASP A 172 7.51 -8.45 -7.37
C ASP A 172 6.54 -7.84 -6.34
N GLU A 173 6.60 -6.53 -6.11
CA GLU A 173 5.68 -5.81 -5.23
C GLU A 173 4.25 -5.79 -5.81
N GLU A 174 4.11 -5.60 -7.12
CA GLU A 174 2.82 -5.65 -7.80
C GLU A 174 2.24 -7.07 -7.78
N TYR A 175 3.09 -8.08 -7.95
CA TYR A 175 2.72 -9.49 -7.85
C TYR A 175 2.28 -9.88 -6.43
N ASP A 176 2.99 -9.43 -5.40
CA ASP A 176 2.59 -9.63 -4.00
C ASP A 176 1.22 -8.99 -3.72
N VAL A 177 1.00 -7.75 -4.19
CA VAL A 177 -0.31 -7.09 -4.02
C VAL A 177 -1.41 -7.82 -4.77
N ALA A 178 -1.16 -8.32 -5.98
CA ALA A 178 -2.13 -9.08 -6.77
C ALA A 178 -2.55 -10.36 -6.04
N THR A 179 -1.59 -11.16 -5.56
CA THR A 179 -1.83 -12.46 -4.92
C THR A 179 -2.43 -12.32 -3.51
N SER A 180 -1.96 -11.35 -2.72
CA SER A 180 -2.42 -11.08 -1.36
C SER A 180 -3.81 -10.39 -1.29
N ASN A 181 -4.37 -9.97 -2.43
CA ASN A 181 -5.71 -9.35 -2.51
C ASN A 181 -6.67 -10.10 -3.43
N THR A 182 -6.55 -11.43 -3.46
CA THR A 182 -7.31 -12.35 -4.33
C THR A 182 -8.82 -12.06 -4.37
N LEU A 183 -9.49 -11.84 -3.23
CA LEU A 183 -10.95 -11.61 -3.21
C LEU A 183 -11.38 -10.35 -3.98
N LEU A 184 -10.56 -9.30 -3.93
CA LEU A 184 -10.83 -8.06 -4.66
C LEU A 184 -10.73 -8.30 -6.17
N PHE A 185 -9.59 -8.82 -6.62
CA PHE A 185 -9.31 -8.95 -8.05
C PHE A 185 -10.16 -10.04 -8.71
N SER A 186 -10.24 -11.23 -8.13
CA SER A 186 -11.11 -12.30 -8.65
C SER A 186 -12.58 -11.91 -8.67
N GLY A 187 -13.06 -11.20 -7.64
CA GLY A 187 -14.43 -10.69 -7.57
C GLY A 187 -14.71 -9.61 -8.62
N TYR A 188 -13.77 -8.68 -8.82
CA TYR A 188 -13.87 -7.61 -9.81
C TYR A 188 -13.89 -8.17 -11.24
N ILE A 189 -12.94 -9.03 -11.58
CA ILE A 189 -12.84 -9.66 -12.91
C ILE A 189 -14.09 -10.50 -13.20
N LYS A 190 -14.54 -11.32 -12.23
CA LYS A 190 -15.78 -12.08 -12.37
C LYS A 190 -16.98 -11.16 -12.63
N GLY A 191 -17.06 -10.03 -11.94
CA GLY A 191 -18.10 -9.03 -12.15
C GLY A 191 -18.09 -8.44 -13.57
N ARG A 192 -16.90 -8.15 -14.12
CA ARG A 192 -16.74 -7.71 -15.51
C ARG A 192 -17.22 -8.76 -16.50
N TRP A 193 -16.75 -10.00 -16.36
CA TRP A 193 -17.16 -11.11 -17.22
C TRP A 193 -18.68 -11.30 -17.21
N GLN A 194 -19.31 -11.28 -16.02
CA GLN A 194 -20.77 -11.37 -15.90
C GLN A 194 -21.50 -10.20 -16.58
N HIS A 195 -20.94 -9.00 -16.55
CA HIS A 195 -21.51 -7.85 -17.26
C HIS A 195 -21.44 -8.06 -18.78
N ALA A 196 -20.27 -8.37 -19.30
CA ALA A 196 -20.05 -8.61 -20.72
C ALA A 196 -20.93 -9.76 -21.25
N GLU A 197 -21.05 -10.85 -20.50
CA GLU A 197 -21.89 -11.99 -20.86
C GLU A 197 -23.38 -11.60 -20.94
N ARG A 198 -23.87 -10.77 -20.01
CA ARG A 198 -25.26 -10.28 -20.06
C ARG A 198 -25.52 -9.44 -21.29
N GLU A 199 -24.60 -8.55 -21.64
CA GLU A 199 -24.72 -7.70 -22.84
C GLU A 199 -24.70 -8.54 -24.12
N ARG A 200 -23.80 -9.54 -24.19
CA ARG A 200 -23.74 -10.48 -25.32
C ARG A 200 -25.07 -11.22 -25.50
N LEU A 201 -25.60 -11.80 -24.42
CA LEU A 201 -26.87 -12.54 -24.46
C LEU A 201 -28.06 -11.64 -24.83
N GLN A 202 -28.08 -10.38 -24.38
CA GLN A 202 -29.10 -9.41 -24.77
C GLN A 202 -29.01 -9.06 -26.26
N ALA A 203 -27.79 -8.84 -26.77
CA ALA A 203 -27.55 -8.57 -28.18
C ALA A 203 -27.96 -9.76 -29.07
N GLU A 204 -27.60 -10.99 -28.68
CA GLU A 204 -28.00 -12.22 -29.38
C GLU A 204 -29.52 -12.36 -29.46
N ARG A 205 -30.23 -12.15 -28.34
CA ARG A 205 -31.70 -12.17 -28.31
C ARG A 205 -32.32 -11.11 -29.21
N ALA A 206 -31.79 -9.88 -29.20
CA ALA A 206 -32.28 -8.81 -30.05
C ALA A 206 -32.09 -9.15 -31.55
N ILE A 207 -30.95 -9.74 -31.92
CA ILE A 207 -30.68 -10.23 -33.27
C ILE A 207 -31.65 -11.35 -33.66
N GLU A 208 -31.90 -12.29 -32.76
CA GLU A 208 -32.83 -13.40 -33.00
C GLU A 208 -34.28 -12.90 -33.17
N GLU A 209 -34.74 -11.98 -32.33
CA GLU A 209 -36.05 -11.34 -32.46
C GLU A 209 -36.19 -10.58 -33.77
N GLN A 210 -35.15 -9.84 -34.18
CA GLN A 210 -35.14 -9.15 -35.47
C GLN A 210 -35.20 -10.15 -36.63
N ARG A 211 -34.42 -11.24 -36.59
CA ARG A 211 -34.47 -12.32 -37.59
C ARG A 211 -35.86 -12.95 -37.64
N ARG A 212 -36.50 -13.20 -36.50
CA ARG A 212 -37.86 -13.76 -36.46
C ARG A 212 -38.91 -12.80 -37.03
N ARG A 213 -38.76 -11.50 -36.76
CA ARG A 213 -39.70 -10.45 -37.21
C ARG A 213 -39.61 -10.18 -38.72
N TYR A 214 -38.42 -10.28 -39.30
CA TYR A 214 -38.18 -9.95 -40.71
C TYR A 214 -37.83 -11.15 -41.61
N GLY A 215 -37.68 -12.36 -41.05
CA GLY A 215 -37.24 -13.57 -41.75
C GLY A 215 -38.34 -14.46 -42.34
N VAL A 216 -39.62 -14.06 -42.29
CA VAL A 216 -40.73 -14.79 -42.93
C VAL A 216 -41.09 -14.13 -44.26
N HIS A 217 -40.24 -14.27 -45.28
CA HIS A 217 -40.62 -13.96 -46.67
C HIS A 217 -39.79 -14.71 -47.74
N ALA A 218 -39.42 -15.97 -47.48
CA ALA A 218 -38.87 -16.84 -48.53
C ALA A 218 -39.52 -18.23 -48.47
N GLY A 219 -40.64 -18.40 -49.17
CA GLY A 219 -41.23 -19.72 -49.40
C GLY A 219 -42.69 -19.67 -49.86
N GLY A 220 -42.93 -19.52 -51.17
CA GLY A 220 -44.26 -19.66 -51.76
C GLY A 220 -44.32 -19.30 -53.25
N ALA A 221 -44.43 -20.32 -54.09
CA ALA A 221 -44.33 -20.33 -55.56
C ALA A 221 -45.29 -19.41 -56.36
N GLY A 222 -44.86 -19.03 -57.56
CA GLY A 222 -45.71 -18.50 -58.63
C GLY A 222 -44.99 -18.49 -59.97
N GLN A 223 -45.27 -19.49 -60.81
CA GLN A 223 -44.81 -19.61 -62.21
C GLN A 223 -45.27 -18.43 -63.07
N GLY A 224 -44.40 -17.97 -63.98
CA GLY A 224 -44.77 -17.07 -65.07
C GLY A 224 -43.57 -16.61 -65.88
N ARG A 225 -43.30 -17.26 -67.02
CA ARG A 225 -42.50 -16.71 -68.13
C ARG A 225 -43.31 -15.58 -68.79
N PRO A 226 -42.65 -14.53 -69.33
CA PRO A 226 -42.30 -14.56 -70.75
C PRO A 226 -40.92 -13.96 -71.09
N GLU A 227 -40.65 -13.98 -72.39
CA GLU A 227 -39.37 -13.94 -73.11
C GLU A 227 -38.73 -12.53 -73.22
N GLY A 228 -37.41 -12.51 -73.50
CA GLY A 228 -36.52 -11.32 -73.56
C GLY A 228 -36.67 -10.43 -74.81
N PRO A 229 -35.61 -9.78 -75.36
CA PRO A 229 -34.18 -9.79 -74.99
C PRO A 229 -33.47 -8.39 -75.02
N GLY A 230 -32.16 -8.37 -74.71
CA GLY A 230 -31.20 -7.27 -75.01
C GLY A 230 -30.40 -6.84 -73.77
N VAL A 231 -29.28 -7.51 -73.42
CA VAL A 231 -27.90 -7.26 -73.90
C VAL A 231 -27.44 -5.81 -73.69
N GLU A 232 -26.61 -5.55 -72.67
CA GLU A 232 -25.25 -5.04 -72.87
C GLU A 232 -24.39 -5.19 -71.62
N ILE A 233 -23.08 -5.27 -71.85
CA ILE A 233 -22.04 -5.85 -70.99
C ILE A 233 -21.06 -4.72 -70.59
N LEU A 234 -20.38 -4.91 -69.44
CA LEU A 234 -18.99 -4.52 -69.09
C LEU A 234 -18.81 -3.37 -68.05
N PRO A 235 -17.67 -3.26 -67.35
CA PRO A 235 -17.17 -4.25 -66.37
C PRO A 235 -16.50 -3.61 -65.12
N SER A 236 -16.17 -4.47 -64.15
CA SER A 236 -14.97 -4.47 -63.28
C SER A 236 -14.37 -3.15 -62.75
N GLY A 237 -14.38 -3.01 -61.41
CA GLY A 237 -13.37 -2.26 -60.67
C GLY A 237 -12.85 -3.08 -59.49
N GLN A 238 -11.68 -3.71 -59.67
CA GLN A 238 -10.84 -4.26 -58.60
C GLN A 238 -10.27 -3.10 -57.77
N ASN A 239 -10.41 -3.13 -56.44
CA ASN A 239 -9.42 -3.61 -55.48
C ASN A 239 -8.07 -2.86 -55.50
N THR A 240 -7.80 -2.04 -54.48
CA THR A 240 -6.45 -1.88 -53.89
C THR A 240 -6.56 -1.43 -52.43
N THR A 241 -6.29 -2.39 -51.55
CA THR A 241 -5.48 -2.42 -50.32
C THR A 241 -4.83 -1.14 -49.72
N PRO A 242 -4.41 -1.21 -48.43
CA PRO A 242 -4.22 -0.07 -47.53
C PRO A 242 -2.75 0.33 -47.30
N ASN A 243 -2.57 1.26 -46.34
CA ASN A 243 -1.39 1.68 -45.54
C ASN A 243 -0.88 3.11 -45.77
N PRO A 244 -0.17 3.72 -44.81
CA PRO A 244 0.33 3.19 -43.52
C PRO A 244 -0.28 3.84 -42.25
#